data_AF-A0AAV2SM71-F1
#
_entry.id   AF-A0AAV2SM71-F1
#
_cell.length_a   1.000
_cell.length_b   1.000
_cell.length_c   1.000
_cell.angle_alpha   90.00
_cell.angle_beta   90.00
_cell.angle_gamma   90.00
#
_symmetry.space_group_name_H-M   'P 1'
#
loop_
_entity.id
_entity.type
_entity.pdbx_description
1 polymer ?
#
loop_
_entity_poly.entity_id
_entity_poly.type
_entity_poly.pdbx_seq_one_letter_code
_entity_poly.pdbx_strand_id
1 'polypeptide(L)'
;VQYENQVVLPEGWSSLVKMRTRGLSTGYYDIYYISPKGQKLRSVKEVEKYCMKEGIEVDLSMFRRSSTLKTTKPPKSSKDDATPSKKRGRPKGSTKAKKQE
;
A
#
# COMPACT_ATOMS: atom_id res chain seq x y z
N VAL A 1 -2.83 -13.12 14.15
CA VAL A 1 -2.15 -13.89 13.08
C VAL A 1 -1.68 -12.91 12.02
N GLN A 2 -0.39 -12.56 12.02
CA GLN A 2 0.19 -11.81 10.89
C GLN A 2 0.39 -12.83 9.77
N TYR A 3 -0.20 -12.58 8.60
CA TYR A 3 -0.03 -13.46 7.45
C TYR A 3 1.35 -13.19 6.87
N GLU A 4 2.30 -14.04 7.24
CA GLU A 4 3.62 -14.14 6.63
C GLU A 4 3.43 -14.83 5.26
N ASN A 5 2.85 -14.08 4.31
CA ASN A 5 2.83 -14.52 2.93
C ASN A 5 4.22 -14.22 2.38
N GLN A 6 5.09 -15.22 2.49
CA GLN A 6 6.50 -15.17 2.14
C GLN A 6 6.62 -15.04 0.60
N VAL A 7 6.49 -13.81 0.10
CA VAL A 7 6.90 -13.49 -1.26
C VAL A 7 8.42 -13.61 -1.27
N VAL A 8 8.96 -14.45 -2.15
CA VAL A 8 10.40 -14.59 -2.35
C VAL A 8 10.93 -13.22 -2.80
N LEU A 9 11.61 -12.54 -1.89
CA LEU A 9 12.25 -11.25 -2.11
C LEU A 9 13.77 -11.46 -2.10
N PRO A 10 14.54 -10.55 -2.71
CA PRO A 10 16.00 -10.62 -2.68
C PRO A 10 16.53 -10.61 -1.23
N GLU A 11 17.74 -11.12 -1.05
CA GLU A 11 18.34 -11.33 0.27
C GLU A 11 18.28 -10.06 1.15
N GLY A 12 17.81 -10.22 2.39
CA GLY A 12 17.61 -9.11 3.33
C GLY A 12 16.32 -8.32 3.13
N TRP A 13 15.51 -8.60 2.10
CA TRP A 13 14.19 -7.97 1.93
C TRP A 13 13.08 -8.88 2.43
N SER A 14 12.02 -8.28 2.98
CA SER A 14 10.85 -9.04 3.46
C SER A 14 9.56 -8.30 3.18
N SER A 15 8.45 -9.00 2.96
CA SER A 15 7.14 -8.38 2.76
C SER A 15 6.21 -8.65 3.94
N LEU A 16 5.57 -7.60 4.45
CA LEU A 16 4.55 -7.69 5.47
C LEU A 16 3.19 -7.35 4.87
N VAL A 17 2.28 -8.33 4.90
CA VAL A 17 0.89 -8.12 4.51
C VAL A 17 0.07 -7.80 5.75
N LYS A 18 -0.54 -6.61 5.78
CA LYS A 18 -1.37 -6.15 6.91
C LYS A 18 -2.80 -5.90 6.46
N MET A 19 -3.75 -6.50 7.16
CA MET A 19 -5.18 -6.23 6.94
C MET A 19 -5.59 -4.89 7.56
N ARG A 20 -6.38 -4.11 6.84
CA ARG A 20 -7.02 -2.90 7.36
C ARG A 20 -8.16 -3.29 8.30
N THR A 21 -8.18 -2.68 9.48
CA THR A 21 -9.09 -3.07 10.57
C THR A 21 -10.30 -2.15 10.74
N ARG A 22 -10.32 -0.98 10.10
CA ARG A 22 -11.36 0.04 10.30
C ARG A 22 -11.77 0.75 9.01
N GLY A 23 -13.03 1.23 8.99
CA GLY A 23 -13.63 2.01 7.90
C GLY A 23 -14.11 1.18 6.70
N LEU A 24 -14.48 1.86 5.61
CA LEU A 24 -15.00 1.24 4.37
C LEU A 24 -14.00 0.29 3.67
N SER A 25 -12.73 0.39 4.03
CA SER A 25 -11.66 -0.47 3.50
C SER A 25 -11.23 -1.56 4.49
N THR A 26 -12.03 -1.83 5.51
CA THR A 26 -11.83 -2.99 6.39
C THR A 26 -11.82 -4.28 5.57
N GLY A 27 -10.89 -5.19 5.89
CA GLY A 27 -10.74 -6.46 5.16
C GLY A 27 -9.89 -6.37 3.89
N TYR A 28 -9.51 -5.18 3.43
CA TYR A 28 -8.48 -5.02 2.40
C TYR A 28 -7.08 -5.19 2.98
N TYR A 29 -6.12 -5.57 2.13
CA TYR A 29 -4.73 -5.75 2.54
C TYR A 29 -3.82 -4.64 1.99
N ASP A 30 -2.91 -4.17 2.84
CA ASP A 30 -1.74 -3.39 2.49
C ASP A 30 -0.51 -4.30 2.47
N ILE A 31 0.40 -4.03 1.54
CA ILE A 31 1.72 -4.68 1.47
C ILE A 31 2.78 -3.64 1.82
N TYR A 32 3.65 -4.00 2.76
CA TYR A 32 4.85 -3.25 3.12
C TYR A 32 6.07 -4.09 2.78
N TYR A 33 7.11 -3.45 2.28
CA TYR A 33 8.44 -4.02 2.07
C TYR A 33 9.36 -3.55 3.19
N ILE A 34 10.09 -4.48 3.77
CA ILE A 34 11.09 -4.27 4.81
C ILE A 34 12.44 -4.36 4.11
N SER A 35 13.24 -3.29 4.19
CA SER A 35 14.60 -3.29 3.67
C SER A 35 15.55 -4.10 4.56
N PRO A 36 16.76 -4.44 4.09
CA PRO A 36 17.79 -5.10 4.89
C PRO A 36 18.18 -4.33 6.16
N LYS A 37 17.95 -3.01 6.18
CA LYS A 37 18.17 -2.15 7.36
C LYS A 37 16.90 -1.99 8.23
N GLY A 38 15.83 -2.72 7.93
CA GLY A 38 14.55 -2.66 8.65
C GLY A 38 13.63 -1.50 8.26
N GLN A 39 13.92 -0.77 7.17
CA GLN A 39 13.07 0.35 6.75
C GLN A 39 11.78 -0.14 6.08
N LYS A 40 10.64 0.40 6.51
CA LYS A 40 9.32 0.08 5.94
C LYS A 40 9.01 0.96 4.74
N LEU A 41 8.80 0.33 3.60
CA LEU A 41 8.52 0.94 2.30
C LEU A 41 7.15 0.44 1.83
N ARG A 42 6.29 1.31 1.30
CA ARG A 42 4.89 0.97 0.96
C ARG A 42 4.65 0.86 -0.54
N SER A 43 5.69 1.04 -1.35
CA SER A 43 5.62 1.02 -2.81
C SER A 43 6.97 0.71 -3.47
N VAL A 44 6.91 0.22 -4.71
CA VAL A 44 8.09 -0.04 -5.54
C VAL A 44 8.92 1.22 -5.80
N LYS A 45 8.27 2.39 -5.96
CA LYS A 45 8.98 3.67 -6.14
C LYS A 45 9.77 4.10 -4.91
N GLU A 46 9.30 3.77 -3.71
CA GLU A 46 10.08 4.05 -2.50
C GLU A 46 11.23 3.06 -2.36
N VAL A 47 11.05 1.80 -2.76
CA VAL A 47 12.15 0.82 -2.85
C VAL A 47 13.23 1.34 -3.80
N GLU A 48 12.88 1.74 -5.01
CA GLU A 48 13.81 2.33 -5.99
C GLU A 48 14.59 3.52 -5.39
N LYS A 49 13.90 4.48 -4.77
CA LYS A 49 14.55 5.63 -4.13
C LYS A 49 15.49 5.22 -2.99
N TYR A 50 15.09 4.24 -2.19
CA TYR A 50 15.91 3.71 -1.12
C TYR A 50 17.18 3.05 -1.68
N CYS A 51 17.02 2.22 -2.70
CA CYS A 51 18.12 1.55 -3.40
C CYS A 51 19.09 2.55 -4.04
N MET A 52 18.60 3.59 -4.71
CA MET A 52 19.42 4.68 -5.26
C MET A 52 20.20 5.42 -4.17
N LYS A 53 19.59 5.65 -3.00
CA LYS A 53 20.23 6.36 -1.89
C LYS A 53 21.33 5.53 -1.22
N GLU A 54 21.07 4.24 -1.03
CA GLU A 54 21.96 3.34 -0.30
C GLU A 54 22.96 2.61 -1.22
N GLY A 55 22.87 2.79 -2.53
CA GLY A 55 23.73 2.12 -3.51
C GLY A 55 23.46 0.61 -3.63
N ILE A 56 22.22 0.18 -3.39
CA ILE A 56 21.82 -1.23 -3.41
C ILE A 56 21.21 -1.54 -4.78
N GLU A 57 21.76 -2.53 -5.48
CA GLU A 57 21.19 -3.04 -6.72
C GLU A 57 20.17 -4.15 -6.41
N VAL A 58 18.92 -3.95 -6.80
CA VAL A 58 17.85 -4.96 -6.69
C VAL A 58 17.00 -4.95 -7.95
N ASP A 59 16.51 -6.13 -8.33
CA ASP A 59 15.53 -6.22 -9.39
C ASP A 59 14.15 -5.74 -8.89
N LEU A 60 13.73 -4.56 -9.36
CA LEU A 60 12.43 -3.98 -9.03
C LEU A 60 11.25 -4.81 -9.55
N SER A 61 11.48 -5.73 -10.50
CA SER A 61 10.44 -6.62 -11.03
C SER A 61 9.89 -7.58 -9.96
N MET A 62 10.72 -7.94 -8.97
CA MET A 62 10.34 -8.80 -7.85
C MET A 62 9.35 -8.13 -6.89
N PHE A 63 9.26 -6.80 -6.91
CA PHE A 63 8.37 -6.04 -6.05
C PHE A 63 7.02 -5.82 -6.74
N ARG A 64 5.97 -6.45 -6.20
CA ARG A 64 4.60 -6.26 -6.69
C ARG A 64 4.20 -4.78 -6.54
N ARG A 65 3.77 -4.14 -7.64
CA ARG A 65 3.11 -2.83 -7.55
C ARG A 65 1.86 -2.99 -6.70
N SER A 66 1.82 -2.27 -5.58
CA SER A 66 0.71 -2.29 -4.62
C SER A 66 -0.57 -1.78 -5.27
N SER A 67 -1.29 -2.66 -5.96
CA SER A 67 -2.72 -2.53 -6.14
C SER A 67 -3.34 -3.19 -4.92
N THR A 68 -4.08 -2.39 -4.14
CA THR A 68 -4.93 -2.84 -3.03
C THR A 68 -5.52 -4.20 -3.38
N LEU A 69 -5.07 -5.26 -2.69
CA LEU A 69 -5.57 -6.60 -2.94
C LEU A 69 -7.03 -6.63 -2.52
N LYS A 70 -7.92 -6.74 -3.52
CA LYS A 70 -9.33 -6.97 -3.26
C LYS A 70 -9.48 -8.40 -2.75
N THR A 71 -10.11 -8.56 -1.61
CA THR A 71 -10.51 -9.89 -1.15
C THR A 71 -11.64 -10.38 -2.05
N THR A 72 -11.40 -11.47 -2.77
CA THR A 72 -12.47 -12.23 -3.43
C THR A 72 -13.13 -13.15 -2.40
N LYS A 73 -13.65 -12.60 -1.30
CA LYS A 73 -14.63 -13.27 -0.44
C LYS A 73 -15.67 -12.25 0.04
N PRO A 74 -16.97 -12.52 -0.16
CA PRO A 74 -18.03 -11.56 0.09
C PRO A 74 -18.22 -11.32 1.60
N PRO A 75 -18.44 -10.08 2.05
CA PRO A 75 -18.92 -9.83 3.40
C PRO A 75 -20.36 -10.35 3.50
N LYS A 76 -20.55 -11.54 4.10
CA LYS A 76 -21.86 -11.99 4.57
C LYS A 76 -22.20 -11.24 5.86
N SER A 77 -22.88 -10.11 5.72
CA SER A 77 -23.93 -9.66 6.64
C SER A 77 -24.66 -8.46 6.04
N SER A 78 -25.80 -8.78 5.43
CA SER A 78 -27.00 -7.97 5.16
C SER A 78 -27.22 -6.74 6.06
N LYS A 79 -27.48 -5.58 5.45
CA LYS A 79 -28.82 -4.98 5.28
C LYS A 79 -28.75 -3.65 4.52
N ASP A 80 -29.46 -3.64 3.40
CA ASP A 80 -30.27 -2.56 2.81
C ASP A 80 -29.63 -1.21 2.43
N ASP A 81 -29.79 -0.91 1.13
CA ASP A 81 -29.99 0.40 0.52
C ASP A 81 -28.83 1.42 0.47
N ALA A 82 -28.11 1.47 -0.66
CA ALA A 82 -28.01 2.68 -1.50
C ALA A 82 -27.06 2.46 -2.71
N THR A 83 -27.50 3.03 -3.82
CA THR A 83 -27.06 2.97 -5.22
C THR A 83 -25.60 3.33 -5.56
N PRO A 84 -25.09 2.92 -6.75
CA PRO A 84 -23.68 3.07 -7.12
C PRO A 84 -23.40 4.43 -7.77
N SER A 85 -22.79 5.35 -7.02
CA SER A 85 -22.31 6.63 -7.58
C SER A 85 -20.83 6.57 -7.97
N LYS A 86 -20.60 6.36 -9.26
CA LYS A 86 -19.32 6.54 -9.94
C LYS A 86 -19.02 8.03 -10.08
N LYS A 87 -18.08 8.58 -9.30
CA LYS A 87 -17.36 9.80 -9.71
C LYS A 87 -15.86 9.71 -9.45
N ARG A 88 -15.15 9.67 -10.57
CA ARG A 88 -13.74 10.02 -10.75
C ARG A 88 -13.55 11.46 -10.23
N GLY A 89 -12.46 11.72 -9.51
CA GLY A 89 -11.96 13.07 -9.28
C GLY A 89 -11.32 13.26 -7.92
N ARG A 90 -10.00 13.16 -7.84
CA ARG A 90 -9.21 13.76 -6.76
C ARG A 90 -8.83 15.17 -7.24
N PRO A 91 -9.41 16.25 -6.68
CA PRO A 91 -8.90 17.57 -6.97
C PRO A 91 -7.46 17.67 -6.48
N LYS A 92 -6.58 18.18 -7.34
CA LYS A 92 -5.18 18.45 -7.02
C LYS A 92 -5.09 19.72 -6.18
N GLY A 93 -4.21 19.69 -5.18
CA GLY A 93 -3.44 20.86 -4.74
C GLY A 93 -4.14 21.81 -3.78
N SER A 94 -3.96 21.57 -2.48
CA SER A 94 -4.06 22.60 -1.46
C SER A 94 -2.74 23.39 -1.40
N THR A 95 -2.69 24.59 -1.99
CA THR A 95 -1.59 25.54 -1.76
C THR A 95 -2.12 26.78 -1.05
N LYS A 96 -1.96 26.73 0.29
CA LYS A 96 -1.53 27.79 1.23
C LYS A 96 -1.92 29.25 0.92
N ALA A 97 -2.89 29.78 1.67
CA ALA A 97 -3.15 31.22 1.78
C ALA A 97 -2.00 31.91 2.53
N LYS A 98 -1.41 32.96 1.92
CA LYS A 98 -0.50 33.90 2.58
C LYS A 98 -1.29 35.17 2.86
N LYS A 99 -1.56 35.43 4.15
CA LYS A 99 -2.12 36.67 4.67
C LYS A 99 -1.00 37.73 4.65
N GLN A 100 -1.25 38.88 4.04
CA GLN A 100 -0.50 40.11 4.29
C GLN A 100 -1.50 41.15 4.75
N GLU A 101 -1.16 41.78 5.87
CA GLU A 101 -1.71 43.04 6.38
C GLU A 101 -0.84 44.18 5.84
#